data_AF-A0AA38HQD1-F1
#
_entry.id   AF-A0AA38HQD1-F1
#
_cell.length_a   1.000
_cell.length_b   1.000
_cell.length_c   1.000
_cell.angle_alpha   90.00
_cell.angle_beta   90.00
_cell.angle_gamma   90.00
#
_symmetry.space_group_name_H-M   'P 1'
#
loop_
_entity.id
_entity.type
_entity.pdbx_description
1 polymer ?
#
loop_
_entity_poly.entity_id
_entity_poly.type
_entity_poly.pdbx_seq_one_letter_code
_entity_poly.pdbx_strand_id
1 'polypeptide(L)'
;MMAKIRAENRKLRAQLKQRRLKRKCRNFNRAKNLAIGHRGDKEVHVGRGVFLPIPMYDTIVSQSKSGQQFVRGISAAIFGYETLAKCSVTGKFCNRTKTIKPQLDPTKLRAVKDIYRHYLESKLMPQNDVEYELEKTHMYIARKIADVCKQQKKTDREENDKT
;
A
#
# COMPACT_ATOMS: atom_id res chain seq x y z
N MET A 1 46.17 -13.19 26.23
CA MET A 1 45.72 -11.82 25.88
C MET A 1 44.68 -11.80 24.75
N MET A 2 44.93 -12.44 23.61
CA MET A 2 44.06 -12.39 22.41
C MET A 2 42.64 -12.95 22.58
N ALA A 3 42.43 -13.96 23.43
CA ALA A 3 41.10 -14.54 23.66
C ALA A 3 40.12 -13.57 24.34
N LYS A 4 40.61 -12.75 25.29
CA LYS A 4 39.79 -11.72 25.97
C LYS A 4 39.34 -10.64 24.98
N ILE A 5 40.26 -10.18 24.12
CA ILE A 5 39.98 -9.19 23.06
C ILE A 5 38.92 -9.70 22.08
N ARG A 6 38.99 -10.98 21.67
CA ARG A 6 37.98 -11.59 20.78
C ARG A 6 36.61 -11.68 21.45
N ALA A 7 36.55 -12.02 22.73
CA ALA A 7 35.29 -12.10 23.47
C ALA A 7 34.64 -10.71 23.66
N GLU A 8 35.43 -9.69 23.95
CA GLU A 8 34.97 -8.31 24.12
C GLU A 8 34.45 -7.72 22.81
N ASN A 9 35.17 -7.94 21.70
CA ASN A 9 34.71 -7.53 20.36
C ASN A 9 33.39 -8.22 19.94
N ARG A 10 33.17 -9.48 20.33
CA ARG A 10 31.89 -10.18 20.10
C ARG A 10 30.75 -9.56 20.92
N LYS A 11 31.00 -9.23 22.20
CA LYS A 11 30.02 -8.55 23.07
C LYS A 11 29.63 -7.18 22.51
N LEU A 12 30.61 -6.37 22.09
CA LEU A 12 30.38 -5.05 21.51
C LEU A 12 29.53 -5.12 20.23
N ARG A 13 29.83 -6.06 19.33
CA ARG A 13 29.04 -6.28 18.10
C ARG A 13 27.61 -6.72 18.41
N ALA A 14 27.41 -7.62 19.37
CA ALA A 14 26.08 -8.05 19.79
C ALA A 14 25.27 -6.89 20.39
N GLN A 15 25.91 -6.06 21.22
CA GLN A 15 25.29 -4.90 21.85
C GLN A 15 24.88 -3.84 20.82
N LEU A 16 25.73 -3.56 19.82
CA LEU A 16 25.40 -2.67 18.70
C LEU A 16 24.23 -3.21 17.86
N LYS A 17 24.21 -4.53 17.57
CA LYS A 17 23.10 -5.18 16.87
C LYS A 17 21.79 -5.05 17.65
N GLN A 18 21.82 -5.29 18.95
CA GLN A 18 20.65 -5.12 19.82
C GLN A 18 20.19 -3.66 19.91
N ARG A 19 21.09 -2.67 20.00
CA ARG A 19 20.73 -1.23 19.99
C ARG A 19 20.08 -0.83 18.67
N ARG A 20 20.60 -1.31 17.54
CA ARG A 20 20.00 -1.09 16.20
C ARG A 20 18.59 -1.69 16.11
N LEU A 21 18.41 -2.93 16.56
CA LEU A 21 17.10 -3.58 16.61
C LEU A 21 16.12 -2.82 17.50
N LYS A 22 16.51 -2.46 18.73
CA LYS A 22 15.66 -1.68 19.65
C LYS A 22 15.26 -0.31 19.10
N ARG A 23 16.13 0.37 18.35
CA ARG A 23 15.80 1.62 17.63
C ARG A 23 14.81 1.37 16.49
N LYS A 24 15.02 0.31 15.70
CA LYS A 24 14.10 -0.08 14.62
C LYS A 24 12.70 -0.41 15.16
N CYS A 25 12.61 -1.17 16.25
CA CYS A 25 11.34 -1.48 16.92
C CYS A 25 10.65 -0.25 17.51
N ARG A 26 11.39 0.68 18.14
CA ARG A 26 10.80 1.94 18.63
C ARG A 26 10.24 2.81 17.52
N ASN A 27 11.00 2.97 16.43
CA ASN A 27 10.54 3.75 15.28
C ASN A 27 9.32 3.09 14.61
N PHE A 28 9.31 1.75 14.52
CA PHE A 28 8.17 0.99 14.03
C PHE A 28 6.92 1.16 14.90
N ASN A 29 7.06 1.16 16.23
CA ASN A 29 5.94 1.38 17.14
C ASN A 29 5.45 2.84 17.13
N ARG A 30 6.35 3.81 16.98
CA ARG A 30 5.96 5.23 16.78
C ARG A 30 5.18 5.41 15.48
N ALA A 31 5.63 4.77 14.40
CA ALA A 31 4.96 4.79 13.10
C ALA A 31 3.54 4.20 13.14
N LYS A 32 3.27 3.22 14.03
CA LYS A 32 1.94 2.63 14.21
C LYS A 32 0.93 3.55 14.90
N ASN A 33 1.40 4.53 15.69
CA ASN A 33 0.55 5.46 16.43
C ASN A 33 0.40 6.82 15.73
N LEU A 34 0.88 6.96 14.50
CA LEU A 34 0.67 8.16 13.71
C LEU A 34 -0.77 8.21 13.20
N ALA A 35 -1.39 9.38 13.27
CA ALA A 35 -2.68 9.62 12.64
C ALA A 35 -2.61 9.33 11.14
N ILE A 36 -3.72 8.87 10.56
CA ILE A 36 -3.83 8.69 9.11
C ILE A 36 -3.78 10.09 8.46
N GLY A 37 -3.06 10.21 7.35
CA GLY A 37 -2.83 11.49 6.68
C GLY A 37 -1.72 12.33 7.32
N HIS A 38 -1.08 11.86 8.40
CA HIS A 38 0.09 12.54 8.95
C HIS A 38 1.19 12.66 7.90
N ARG A 39 1.57 13.89 7.60
CA ARG A 39 2.67 14.24 6.69
C ARG A 39 3.97 14.34 7.50
N GLY A 40 4.91 13.45 7.24
CA GLY A 40 6.29 13.58 7.70
C GLY A 40 7.13 14.41 6.72
N ASP A 41 8.45 14.28 6.79
CA ASP A 41 9.35 15.06 5.93
C ASP A 41 9.31 14.63 4.46
N LYS A 42 9.10 13.34 4.19
CA LYS A 42 9.15 12.75 2.83
C LYS A 42 7.98 11.84 2.49
N GLU A 43 7.25 11.39 3.50
CA GLU A 43 6.23 10.36 3.37
C GLU A 43 4.95 10.74 4.13
N VAL A 44 3.82 10.26 3.62
CA VAL A 44 2.50 10.37 4.22
C VAL A 44 2.08 9.01 4.76
N HIS A 45 1.59 8.99 5.99
CA HIS A 45 1.03 7.78 6.58
C HIS A 45 -0.36 7.50 5.99
N VAL A 46 -0.49 6.40 5.24
CA VAL A 46 -1.77 5.98 4.63
C VAL A 46 -2.54 4.97 5.46
N GLY A 47 -2.06 4.63 6.66
CA GLY A 47 -2.72 3.74 7.60
C GLY A 47 -1.99 2.41 7.79
N ARG A 48 -2.11 1.86 9.00
CA ARG A 48 -1.55 0.56 9.42
C ARG A 48 -0.06 0.37 9.14
N GLY A 49 0.71 1.44 9.28
CA GLY A 49 2.15 1.40 9.06
C GLY A 49 2.55 1.33 7.58
N VAL A 50 1.62 1.62 6.66
CA VAL A 50 1.92 1.83 5.25
C VAL A 50 2.16 3.31 5.02
N PHE A 51 3.22 3.62 4.28
CA PHE A 51 3.66 4.98 3.97
C PHE A 51 3.78 5.13 2.45
N LEU A 52 3.48 6.32 1.95
CA LEU A 52 3.71 6.69 0.55
C LEU A 52 4.56 7.95 0.46
N PRO A 53 5.41 8.09 -0.56
CA PRO A 53 6.10 9.35 -0.82
C PRO A 53 5.10 10.50 -1.01
N ILE A 54 5.37 11.65 -0.39
CA ILE A 54 4.54 12.87 -0.51
C ILE A 54 4.25 13.25 -1.96
N PRO A 55 5.23 13.35 -2.89
CA PRO A 55 4.93 13.78 -4.27
C PRO A 55 3.98 12.82 -4.98
N MET A 56 4.06 11.53 -4.68
CA MET A 56 3.15 10.52 -5.23
C MET A 56 1.74 10.70 -4.68
N TYR A 57 1.61 10.90 -3.37
CA TYR A 57 0.32 11.15 -2.73
C TYR A 57 -0.34 12.43 -3.27
N ASP A 58 0.40 13.54 -3.33
CA ASP A 58 -0.11 14.83 -3.81
C ASP A 58 -0.49 14.79 -5.30
N THR A 59 0.26 14.05 -6.12
CA THR A 59 -0.11 13.81 -7.53
C THR A 59 -1.45 13.06 -7.62
N ILE A 60 -1.64 12.03 -6.80
CA ILE A 60 -2.90 11.26 -6.79
C ILE A 60 -4.07 12.14 -6.32
N VAL A 61 -3.90 12.89 -5.23
CA VAL A 61 -4.93 13.81 -4.72
C VAL A 61 -5.31 14.86 -5.76
N SER A 62 -4.32 15.47 -6.42
CA SER A 62 -4.56 16.53 -7.41
C SER A 62 -5.21 16.01 -8.70
N GLN A 63 -4.87 14.81 -9.16
CA GLN A 63 -5.48 14.21 -10.35
C GLN A 63 -6.86 13.61 -10.11
N SER A 64 -7.22 13.35 -8.85
CA SER A 64 -8.47 12.68 -8.50
C SER A 64 -9.63 13.67 -8.41
N LYS A 65 -10.55 13.58 -9.38
CA LYS A 65 -11.80 14.35 -9.38
C LYS A 65 -12.94 13.65 -8.64
N SER A 66 -12.81 12.34 -8.42
CA SER A 66 -13.80 11.52 -7.70
C SER A 66 -13.13 10.52 -6.76
N GLY A 67 -13.89 10.04 -5.77
CA GLY A 67 -13.42 9.02 -4.84
C GLY A 67 -12.97 7.72 -5.52
N GLN A 68 -13.67 7.31 -6.59
CA GLN A 68 -13.25 6.20 -7.43
C GLN A 68 -11.86 6.43 -8.05
N GLN A 69 -11.59 7.62 -8.60
CA GLN A 69 -10.27 7.91 -9.18
C GLN A 69 -9.18 7.88 -8.12
N PHE A 70 -9.47 8.45 -6.94
CA PHE A 70 -8.56 8.42 -5.80
C PHE A 70 -8.22 7.00 -5.37
N VAL A 71 -9.23 6.14 -5.13
CA VAL A 71 -9.02 4.74 -4.73
C VAL A 71 -8.23 3.97 -5.77
N ARG A 72 -8.48 4.19 -7.06
CA ARG A 72 -7.74 3.52 -8.15
C ARG A 72 -6.28 3.97 -8.21
N GLY A 73 -6.01 5.25 -7.98
CA GLY A 73 -4.64 5.81 -7.93
C GLY A 73 -3.87 5.29 -6.71
N ILE A 74 -4.45 5.42 -5.52
CA ILE A 74 -3.79 5.03 -4.26
C ILE A 74 -3.55 3.52 -4.20
N SER A 75 -4.45 2.70 -4.76
CA SER A 75 -4.25 1.25 -4.82
C SER A 75 -3.06 0.87 -5.69
N ALA A 76 -2.86 1.55 -6.83
CA ALA A 76 -1.70 1.32 -7.67
C ALA A 76 -0.40 1.73 -6.96
N ALA A 77 -0.41 2.83 -6.20
CA ALA A 77 0.74 3.27 -5.42
C ALA A 77 1.12 2.30 -4.29
N ILE A 78 0.14 1.75 -3.57
CA ILE A 78 0.38 0.87 -2.40
C ILE A 78 0.80 -0.55 -2.79
N PHE A 79 0.21 -1.10 -3.86
CA PHE A 79 0.44 -2.49 -4.28
C PHE A 79 1.44 -2.62 -5.43
N GLY A 80 1.54 -1.62 -6.29
CA GLY A 80 2.24 -1.70 -7.57
C GLY A 80 1.43 -2.39 -8.66
N TYR A 81 1.73 -2.06 -9.92
CA TYR A 81 1.02 -2.58 -11.10
C TYR A 81 1.16 -4.10 -11.26
N GLU A 82 2.36 -4.63 -11.05
CA GLU A 82 2.63 -6.07 -11.17
C GLU A 82 1.80 -6.91 -10.19
N THR A 83 1.76 -6.49 -8.93
CA THR A 83 0.96 -7.17 -7.88
C THR A 83 -0.52 -7.12 -8.23
N LEU A 84 -1.03 -5.96 -8.67
CA LEU A 84 -2.43 -5.83 -9.06
C LEU A 84 -2.80 -6.71 -10.24
N ALA A 85 -1.89 -6.93 -11.19
CA ALA A 85 -2.14 -7.80 -12.33
C ALA A 85 -2.25 -9.29 -11.93
N LYS A 86 -1.44 -9.72 -10.96
CA LYS A 86 -1.33 -11.12 -10.53
C LYS A 86 -2.34 -11.51 -9.43
N CYS A 87 -2.83 -10.55 -8.65
CA CYS A 87 -3.72 -10.78 -7.51
C CYS A 87 -5.20 -10.44 -7.79
N SER A 88 -6.06 -10.76 -6.82
CA SER A 88 -7.48 -10.37 -6.78
C SER A 88 -7.86 -9.79 -5.42
N VAL A 89 -9.01 -9.13 -5.32
CA VAL A 89 -9.47 -8.53 -4.06
C VAL A 89 -9.85 -9.58 -3.02
N THR A 90 -10.47 -10.69 -3.45
CA THR A 90 -11.08 -11.69 -2.55
C THR A 90 -10.39 -13.05 -2.56
N GLY A 91 -9.51 -13.33 -3.52
CA GLY A 91 -8.91 -14.66 -3.67
C GLY A 91 -9.86 -15.74 -4.19
N LYS A 92 -11.11 -15.38 -4.55
CA LYS A 92 -12.14 -16.36 -4.92
C LYS A 92 -11.98 -16.85 -6.36
N PHE A 93 -12.46 -18.06 -6.63
CA PHE A 93 -12.56 -18.64 -7.97
C PHE A 93 -13.43 -17.78 -8.88
N CYS A 94 -12.94 -17.50 -10.09
CA CYS A 94 -13.71 -16.76 -11.10
C CYS A 94 -14.33 -17.74 -12.10
N ASN A 95 -15.67 -17.85 -12.11
CA ASN A 95 -16.39 -18.72 -13.03
C ASN A 95 -16.14 -18.42 -14.52
N ARG A 96 -15.83 -17.16 -14.87
CA ARG A 96 -15.59 -16.74 -16.25
C ARG A 96 -14.21 -17.15 -16.75
N THR A 97 -13.17 -16.94 -15.95
CA THR A 97 -11.78 -17.22 -16.35
C THR A 97 -11.28 -18.57 -15.84
N LYS A 98 -12.10 -19.31 -15.09
CA LYS A 98 -11.81 -20.62 -14.50
C LYS A 98 -10.47 -20.68 -13.76
N THR A 99 -10.08 -19.56 -13.15
CA THR A 99 -8.77 -19.37 -12.51
C THR A 99 -8.94 -18.78 -11.12
N ILE A 100 -7.99 -19.10 -10.24
CA ILE A 100 -7.87 -18.55 -8.90
C ILE A 100 -6.64 -17.65 -8.88
N LYS A 101 -6.83 -16.39 -8.47
CA LYS A 101 -5.71 -15.46 -8.21
C LYS A 101 -5.56 -15.27 -6.71
N PRO A 102 -4.33 -15.18 -6.18
CA PRO A 102 -4.12 -14.92 -4.77
C PRO A 102 -4.80 -13.62 -4.32
N GLN A 103 -5.22 -13.57 -3.06
CA GLN A 103 -5.80 -12.36 -2.49
C GLN A 103 -4.71 -11.29 -2.29
N LEU A 104 -5.07 -10.02 -2.50
CA LEU A 104 -4.23 -8.90 -2.08
C LEU A 104 -4.02 -8.90 -0.56
N ASP A 105 -2.89 -8.35 -0.12
CA ASP A 105 -2.56 -8.22 1.31
C ASP A 105 -3.71 -7.49 2.04
N PRO A 106 -4.38 -8.18 2.99
CA PRO A 106 -5.54 -7.62 3.70
C PRO A 106 -5.18 -6.39 4.54
N THR A 107 -3.94 -6.30 5.03
CA THR A 107 -3.47 -5.15 5.82
C THR A 107 -3.44 -3.91 4.96
N LYS A 108 -2.81 -4.00 3.78
CA LYS A 108 -2.76 -2.94 2.78
C LYS A 108 -4.14 -2.61 2.21
N LEU A 109 -5.00 -3.62 2.00
CA LEU A 109 -6.36 -3.40 1.52
C LEU A 109 -7.16 -2.50 2.44
N ARG A 110 -7.14 -2.78 3.75
CA ARG A 110 -7.86 -1.90 4.67
C ARG A 110 -7.08 -0.62 5.02
N ALA A 111 -5.77 -0.50 4.71
CA ALA A 111 -5.06 0.79 4.70
C ALA A 111 -5.56 1.69 3.55
N VAL A 112 -5.85 1.14 2.37
CA VAL A 112 -6.53 1.88 1.28
C VAL A 112 -7.88 2.44 1.77
N LYS A 113 -8.66 1.66 2.53
CA LYS A 113 -9.91 2.15 3.15
C LYS A 113 -9.65 3.27 4.16
N ASP A 114 -8.65 3.11 5.02
CA ASP A 114 -8.29 4.07 6.07
C ASP A 114 -7.93 5.45 5.46
N ILE A 115 -7.06 5.49 4.43
CA ILE A 115 -6.72 6.74 3.75
C ILE A 115 -7.85 7.30 2.88
N TYR A 116 -8.70 6.44 2.33
CA TYR A 116 -9.87 6.90 1.57
C TYR A 116 -10.89 7.58 2.47
N ARG A 117 -11.13 7.06 3.68
CA ARG A 117 -11.96 7.72 4.70
C ARG A 117 -11.42 9.13 4.99
N HIS A 118 -10.12 9.23 5.28
CA HIS A 118 -9.47 10.52 5.53
C HIS A 118 -9.60 11.50 4.34
N TYR A 119 -9.46 11.01 3.11
CA TYR A 119 -9.67 11.82 1.91
C TYR A 119 -11.10 12.34 1.80
N LEU A 120 -12.12 11.51 2.05
CA LEU A 120 -13.53 11.94 2.01
C LEU A 120 -13.86 12.94 3.13
N GLU A 121 -13.36 12.70 4.34
CA GLU A 121 -13.49 13.63 5.46
C GLU A 121 -12.83 14.98 5.15
N SER A 122 -11.66 14.99 4.49
CA SER A 122 -11.01 16.23 4.04
C SER A 122 -11.80 17.02 2.99
N LYS A 123 -12.75 16.35 2.30
CA LYS A 123 -13.69 16.96 1.35
C LYS A 123 -14.99 17.40 2.02
N LEU A 124 -15.08 17.37 3.35
CA LEU A 124 -16.24 17.77 4.15
C LEU A 124 -17.52 17.00 3.81
N MET A 125 -17.38 15.73 3.42
CA MET A 125 -18.53 14.87 3.14
C MET A 125 -19.23 14.44 4.44
N PRO A 126 -20.58 14.40 4.49
CA PRO A 126 -21.32 13.92 5.66
C PRO A 126 -20.97 12.47 6.02
N GLN A 127 -20.98 12.14 7.31
CA GLN A 127 -20.52 10.84 7.79
C GLN A 127 -21.28 9.64 7.17
N ASN A 128 -22.58 9.78 6.93
CA ASN A 128 -23.39 8.73 6.30
C ASN A 128 -22.96 8.46 4.85
N ASP A 129 -22.68 9.52 4.11
CA ASP A 129 -22.21 9.42 2.72
C ASP A 129 -20.79 8.86 2.65
N VAL A 130 -19.94 9.17 3.63
CA VAL A 130 -18.60 8.59 3.76
C VAL A 130 -18.69 7.07 3.90
N GLU A 131 -19.53 6.54 4.79
CA GLU A 131 -19.63 5.09 4.99
C GLU A 131 -20.16 4.40 3.73
N TYR A 132 -21.18 4.98 3.09
CA TYR A 132 -21.72 4.48 1.82
C TYR A 132 -20.66 4.43 0.69
N GLU A 133 -19.82 5.46 0.59
CA GLU A 133 -18.70 5.47 -0.36
C GLU A 133 -17.58 4.48 0.01
N LEU A 134 -17.30 4.29 1.30
CA LEU A 134 -16.30 3.33 1.77
C LEU A 134 -16.68 1.88 1.46
N GLU A 135 -17.97 1.54 1.47
CA GLU A 135 -18.44 0.21 1.07
C GLU A 135 -18.03 -0.12 -0.37
N LYS A 136 -18.07 0.87 -1.27
CA LYS A 136 -17.73 0.71 -2.70
C LYS A 136 -16.24 0.55 -2.98
N THR A 137 -15.37 0.76 -1.98
CA THR A 137 -13.91 0.67 -2.13
C THR A 137 -13.46 -0.60 -2.84
N HIS A 138 -14.03 -1.76 -2.48
CA HIS A 138 -13.65 -3.05 -3.06
C HIS A 138 -13.94 -3.11 -4.58
N MET A 139 -15.04 -2.49 -5.03
CA MET A 139 -15.40 -2.40 -6.46
C MET A 139 -14.40 -1.54 -7.21
N TYR A 140 -13.98 -0.41 -6.64
CA TYR A 140 -13.00 0.48 -7.26
C TYR A 140 -11.63 -0.19 -7.42
N ILE A 141 -11.19 -0.95 -6.41
CA ILE A 141 -9.95 -1.74 -6.48
C ILE A 141 -10.08 -2.83 -7.55
N ALA A 142 -11.18 -3.59 -7.54
CA ALA A 142 -11.43 -4.63 -8.54
C ALA A 142 -11.44 -4.06 -9.97
N ARG A 143 -12.00 -2.86 -10.15
CA ARG A 143 -11.97 -2.16 -11.44
C ARG A 143 -10.54 -1.80 -11.85
N LYS A 144 -9.71 -1.26 -10.94
CA LYS A 144 -8.31 -0.98 -11.23
C LYS A 144 -7.55 -2.24 -11.64
N ILE A 145 -7.72 -3.35 -10.93
CA ILE A 145 -7.11 -4.64 -11.28
C ILE A 145 -7.49 -5.05 -12.70
N ALA A 146 -8.78 -4.95 -13.05
CA ALA A 146 -9.25 -5.28 -14.39
C ALA A 146 -8.60 -4.39 -15.47
N ASP A 147 -8.46 -3.09 -15.21
CA ASP A 147 -7.83 -2.17 -16.15
C ASP A 147 -6.33 -2.46 -16.33
N VAL A 148 -5.62 -2.75 -15.23
CA VAL A 148 -4.20 -3.13 -15.28
C VAL A 148 -4.01 -4.44 -16.05
N CYS A 149 -4.85 -5.44 -15.81
CA CYS A 149 -4.81 -6.71 -16.55
C CYS A 149 -5.06 -6.51 -18.06
N LYS A 150 -5.92 -5.55 -18.44
CA LYS A 150 -6.15 -5.22 -19.86
C LYS A 150 -4.95 -4.52 -20.47
N GLN A 151 -4.32 -3.60 -19.73
CA GLN A 151 -3.12 -2.90 -20.17
C GLN A 151 -1.96 -3.88 -20.39
N GLN A 152 -1.70 -4.79 -19.45
CA GLN A 152 -0.64 -5.78 -19.58
C GLN A 152 -0.81 -6.65 -20.84
N LYS A 153 -2.03 -7.17 -21.08
CA LYS A 153 -2.32 -7.94 -22.29
C LYS A 153 -2.10 -7.16 -23.58
N LYS A 154 -2.24 -5.83 -23.56
CA LYS A 154 -1.96 -4.98 -24.72
C LYS A 154 -0.46 -4.87 -24.94
N THR A 155 0.30 -4.60 -23.87
CA THR A 155 1.76 -4.52 -23.90
C THR A 155 2.38 -5.84 -24.35
N ASP A 156 1.93 -6.97 -23.82
CA ASP A 156 2.41 -8.32 -24.20
C ASP A 156 2.19 -8.60 -25.70
N ARG A 157 1.08 -8.12 -26.28
CA ARG A 157 0.80 -8.28 -27.72
C ARG A 157 1.73 -7.43 -28.58
N GLU A 158 1.93 -6.17 -28.19
CA GLU A 158 2.80 -5.23 -28.89
C GLU A 158 4.28 -5.64 -28.85
N GLU A 159 4.72 -6.34 -27.81
CA GLU A 159 6.08 -6.90 -27.72
C GLU A 159 6.25 -8.13 -28.62
N ASN A 160 5.25 -9.03 -28.66
CA ASN A 160 5.29 -10.21 -29.51
C ASN A 160 5.19 -9.90 -31.02
N ASP A 161 4.56 -8.79 -31.41
CA ASP A 161 4.44 -8.35 -32.82
C ASP A 161 5.73 -7.70 -33.37
N LYS A 162 6.71 -7.43 -32.49
CA LYS A 162 8.02 -6.84 -32.85
C LYS A 162 9.13 -7.88 -32.96
N THR A 163 8.84 -9.16 -32.71
CA THR A 163 9.80 -10.27 -32.72
C THR A 163 9.54 -11.15 -33.92
#